data_AF-A0A9X5XAJ7-F1
#
_entry.id   AF-A0A9X5XAJ7-F1
#
_cell.length_a   1.000
_cell.length_b   1.000
_cell.length_c   1.000
_cell.angle_alpha   90.00
_cell.angle_beta   90.00
_cell.angle_gamma   90.00
#
_symmetry.space_group_name_H-M   'P 1'
#
loop_
_entity.id
_entity.type
_entity.pdbx_description
1 polymer ?
#
loop_
_entity_poly.entity_id
_entity_poly.type
_entity_poly.pdbx_seq_one_letter_code
_entity_poly.pdbx_strand_id
1 'polypeptide(L)'
;AVRALADAGFGDRLLLGADTTTAAARSVNGGPGMPYLLRRVRPRLALALGAELVERVFTQNPARALAVEWRGTPPRPPRVPDAA
;
A
#
# COMPACT_ATOMS: atom_id res chain seq x y z
N ALA A 1 17.60 -0.85 2.06
CA ALA A 1 16.72 -2.04 2.16
C ALA A 1 16.08 -2.40 0.81
N VAL A 2 15.13 -1.61 0.28
CA VAL A 2 14.36 -1.97 -0.94
C VAL A 2 15.26 -2.29 -2.15
N ARG A 3 16.27 -1.46 -2.44
CA ARG A 3 17.26 -1.73 -3.50
C ARG A 3 17.93 -3.08 -3.32
N ALA A 4 18.50 -3.33 -2.15
CA ALA A 4 19.24 -4.56 -1.89
C ALA A 4 18.36 -5.81 -2.06
N LEU A 5 17.09 -5.76 -1.68
CA LEU A 5 16.15 -6.86 -1.90
C LEU A 5 15.83 -7.06 -3.39
N ALA A 6 15.67 -5.97 -4.14
CA ALA A 6 15.44 -6.04 -5.57
C ALA A 6 16.67 -6.61 -6.31
N ASP A 7 17.86 -6.12 -5.98
CA ASP A 7 19.13 -6.57 -6.57
C ASP A 7 19.41 -8.04 -6.20
N ALA A 8 18.93 -8.51 -5.04
CA ALA A 8 18.96 -9.92 -4.64
C ALA A 8 17.88 -10.79 -5.33
N GLY A 9 17.11 -10.25 -6.27
CA GLY A 9 16.12 -11.00 -7.06
C GLY A 9 14.74 -11.11 -6.42
N PHE A 10 14.43 -10.34 -5.36
CA PHE A 10 13.15 -10.40 -4.66
C PHE A 10 12.16 -9.30 -5.07
N GLY A 11 12.37 -8.65 -6.22
CA GLY A 11 11.57 -7.50 -6.66
C GLY A 11 10.08 -7.80 -6.85
N ASP A 12 9.72 -9.05 -7.15
CA ASP A 12 8.35 -9.55 -7.27
C ASP A 12 7.68 -9.82 -5.91
N ARG A 13 8.42 -9.83 -4.80
CA ARG A 13 7.84 -10.08 -3.46
C ARG A 13 7.72 -8.82 -2.61
N LEU A 14 8.18 -7.69 -3.14
CA LEU A 14 8.14 -6.41 -2.45
C LEU A 14 6.71 -5.84 -2.41
N LEU A 15 6.27 -5.48 -1.20
CA LEU A 15 5.04 -4.76 -0.91
C LEU A 15 5.37 -3.51 -0.09
N LEU A 16 4.64 -2.42 -0.29
CA LEU A 16 4.83 -1.16 0.45
C LEU A 16 3.50 -0.59 0.94
N GLY A 17 3.51 -0.07 2.17
CA GLY A 17 2.37 0.62 2.79
C GLY A 17 2.85 1.83 3.60
N ALA A 18 1.92 2.73 3.95
CA ALA A 18 2.22 3.95 4.73
C ALA A 18 2.04 3.78 6.24
N ASP A 19 1.58 2.62 6.70
CA ASP A 19 1.32 2.28 8.11
C ASP A 19 0.63 3.41 8.90
N THR A 20 -0.46 3.94 8.33
CA THR A 20 -1.15 5.10 8.90
C THR A 20 -2.11 4.67 10.00
N THR A 21 -1.59 4.46 11.20
CA THR A 21 -2.34 3.90 12.35
C THR A 21 -2.73 4.93 13.41
N THR A 22 -2.08 6.09 13.44
CA THR A 22 -2.37 7.16 14.42
C THR A 22 -3.18 8.29 13.81
N ALA A 23 -3.89 9.05 14.65
CA ALA A 23 -4.62 10.24 14.22
C ALA A 23 -3.70 11.27 13.57
N ALA A 24 -2.51 11.50 14.14
CA ALA A 24 -1.52 12.44 13.62
C ALA A 24 -0.91 11.99 12.28
N ALA A 25 -0.88 10.69 11.99
CA ALA A 25 -0.36 10.18 10.72
C ALA A 25 -1.32 10.40 9.54
N ARG A 26 -2.63 10.61 9.79
CA ARG A 26 -3.64 10.75 8.75
C ARG A 26 -3.58 12.10 8.05
N SER A 27 -3.78 12.10 6.73
CA SER A 27 -3.75 13.34 5.93
C SER A 27 -4.86 14.33 6.27
N VAL A 28 -6.03 13.84 6.70
CA VAL A 28 -7.14 14.71 7.15
C VAL A 28 -6.80 15.51 8.41
N ASN A 29 -5.78 15.08 9.16
CA ASN A 29 -5.32 15.74 10.38
C ASN A 29 -3.97 16.45 10.17
N GLY A 30 -3.60 16.75 8.92
CA GLY A 30 -2.33 17.39 8.58
C GLY A 30 -1.10 16.47 8.54
N GLY A 31 -1.29 15.16 8.81
CA GLY A 31 -0.25 14.15 8.66
C GLY A 31 0.06 13.81 7.20
N PRO A 32 1.08 12.96 6.95
CA PRO A 32 1.43 12.55 5.59
C PRO A 32 0.33 11.73 4.90
N GLY A 33 -0.28 10.81 5.65
CA GLY A 33 -1.27 9.85 5.19
C GLY A 33 -0.84 9.03 3.96
N MET A 34 -1.83 8.36 3.37
CA MET A 34 -1.64 7.58 2.15
C MET A 34 -1.13 8.40 0.94
N PRO A 35 -1.56 9.68 0.73
CA PRO A 35 -1.05 10.49 -0.37
C PRO A 35 0.47 10.66 -0.38
N TYR A 36 1.13 10.66 0.77
CA TYR A 36 2.59 10.79 0.82
C TYR A 36 3.32 9.62 0.15
N LEU A 37 2.87 8.37 0.37
CA LEU A 37 3.48 7.20 -0.30
C LEU A 37 3.40 7.35 -1.83
N LEU A 38 2.23 7.77 -2.34
CA LEU A 38 1.98 7.82 -3.78
C LEU A 38 2.61 9.06 -4.45
N ARG A 39 2.54 10.23 -3.80
CA ARG A 39 2.98 11.51 -4.38
C ARG A 39 4.45 11.83 -4.10
N ARG A 40 5.05 11.22 -3.08
CA ARG A 40 6.41 11.57 -2.61
C ARG A 40 7.35 10.38 -2.65
N VAL A 41 6.93 9.21 -2.16
CA VAL A 41 7.81 8.03 -2.11
C VAL A 41 7.91 7.35 -3.47
N ARG A 42 6.79 7.08 -4.15
CA ARG A 42 6.76 6.42 -5.47
C ARG A 42 7.65 7.10 -6.52
N PRO A 43 7.64 8.44 -6.72
CA PRO A 43 8.53 9.08 -7.70
C PRO A 43 10.01 8.92 -7.38
N ARG A 44 10.39 8.99 -6.09
CA ARG A 44 11.79 8.79 -5.66
C ARG A 44 12.25 7.36 -5.86
N LEU A 45 11.37 6.39 -5.58
CA LEU A 45 11.65 4.99 -5.87
C LEU A 45 11.81 4.75 -7.36
N ALA A 46 11.03 5.42 -8.22
CA ALA A 46 11.14 5.24 -9.67
C ALA A 46 12.49 5.75 -10.20
N LEU A 47 12.95 6.89 -9.67
CA LEU A 47 14.28 7.44 -9.98
C LEU A 47 15.41 6.52 -9.51
N ALA A 48 15.26 5.90 -8.33
CA ALA A 48 16.28 4.99 -7.84
C ALA A 48 16.22 3.64 -8.57
N LEU A 49 15.08 2.97 -8.57
CA LEU A 49 14.94 1.55 -8.87
C LEU A 49 14.44 1.25 -10.29
N GLY A 50 14.07 2.28 -11.06
CA GLY A 50 13.44 2.15 -12.36
C GLY A 50 11.91 2.05 -12.27
N ALA A 51 11.25 2.60 -13.29
CA ALA A 51 9.79 2.69 -13.34
C ALA A 51 9.11 1.32 -13.35
N GLU A 52 9.70 0.33 -14.04
CA GLU A 52 9.11 -1.00 -14.20
C GLU A 52 9.00 -1.75 -12.87
N LEU A 53 10.09 -1.77 -12.07
CA LEU A 53 10.05 -2.38 -10.75
C LEU A 53 9.07 -1.65 -9.82
N VAL A 54 9.05 -0.33 -9.87
CA VAL A 54 8.11 0.45 -9.05
C VAL A 54 6.65 0.19 -9.45
N GLU A 55 6.37 0.03 -10.74
CA GLU A 55 5.04 -0.36 -11.19
C GLU A 55 4.64 -1.71 -10.58
N ARG A 56 5.51 -2.73 -10.64
CA ARG A 56 5.26 -4.02 -9.99
C ARG A 56 4.93 -3.89 -8.50
N VAL A 57 5.74 -3.12 -7.77
CA VAL A 57 5.59 -2.96 -6.31
C VAL A 57 4.27 -2.31 -5.93
N PHE A 58 3.76 -1.40 -6.76
CA PHE A 58 2.55 -0.64 -6.46
C PHE A 58 1.27 -1.21 -7.08
N THR A 59 1.36 -2.14 -8.04
CA THR A 59 0.18 -2.72 -8.70
C THR A 59 0.21 -4.25 -8.70
N GLN A 60 1.16 -4.85 -9.41
CA GLN A 60 1.18 -6.29 -9.67
C GLN A 60 1.43 -7.14 -8.42
N ASN A 61 2.39 -6.75 -7.58
CA ASN A 61 2.74 -7.50 -6.37
C ASN A 61 1.59 -7.48 -5.35
N PRO A 62 0.98 -6.32 -5.01
CA PRO A 62 -0.19 -6.29 -4.14
C PRO A 62 -1.38 -7.05 -4.74
N ALA A 63 -1.64 -6.94 -6.05
CA ALA A 63 -2.72 -7.67 -6.69
C ALA A 63 -2.56 -9.19 -6.52
N ARG A 64 -1.36 -9.72 -6.75
CA ARG A 64 -1.07 -11.15 -6.52
C ARG A 64 -1.15 -11.53 -5.04
N ALA A 65 -0.60 -10.71 -4.15
CA ALA A 65 -0.54 -11.03 -2.72
C ALA A 65 -1.92 -11.01 -2.05
N LEU A 66 -2.85 -10.20 -2.58
CA LEU A 66 -4.19 -10.00 -2.01
C LEU A 66 -5.29 -10.67 -2.84
N ALA A 67 -4.95 -11.34 -3.94
CA ALA A 67 -5.87 -12.18 -4.71
C ALA A 67 -6.16 -13.47 -3.94
N VAL A 68 -7.10 -13.40 -3.01
CA VAL A 68 -7.57 -14.56 -2.23
C VAL A 68 -9.06 -14.74 -2.42
N GLU A 69 -9.45 -15.98 -2.76
CA GLU A 69 -10.85 -16.39 -2.81
C GLU A 69 -11.33 -16.75 -1.40
N TRP A 70 -11.98 -15.80 -0.73
CA TRP A 70 -12.61 -16.06 0.56
C TRP A 70 -13.88 -16.89 0.37
N ARG A 71 -13.95 -18.07 1.00
CA ARG A 71 -15.19 -18.86 1.03
C ARG A 71 -16.20 -18.21 1.98
N GLY A 72 -17.34 -17.78 1.45
CA GLY A 72 -18.48 -17.27 2.20
C GLY A 72 -18.39 -15.77 2.48
N THR A 73 -19.32 -15.00 1.92
CA THR A 73 -19.59 -13.64 2.42
C THR A 73 -20.45 -13.80 3.67
N PRO A 74 -19.96 -13.50 4.90
CA PRO A 74 -20.86 -13.41 6.04
C PRO A 74 -21.91 -12.32 5.75
N PRO A 75 -23.16 -12.50 6.20
CA PRO A 75 -24.20 -11.51 5.98
C PRO A 75 -23.74 -10.14 6.50
N ARG A 76 -23.98 -9.08 5.70
CA ARG A 76 -23.65 -7.71 6.08
C ARG A 76 -24.31 -7.39 7.43
N PRO A 77 -23.57 -6.93 8.45
CA PRO A 77 -24.18 -6.53 9.71
C PRO A 77 -25.18 -5.38 9.48
N PRO A 78 -26.25 -5.29 10.30
CA PRO A 78 -27.20 -4.18 10.21
C PRO A 78 -26.47 -2.85 10.38
N ARG A 79 -26.89 -1.81 9.63
CA ARG A 79 -26.35 -0.46 9.84
C ARG A 79 -26.69 0.00 11.25
N VAL A 80 -25.66 0.32 12.04
CA VAL A 80 -25.84 1.10 13.26
C VAL A 80 -26.10 2.55 12.80
N PRO A 81 -27.18 3.20 13.23
CA PRO A 81 -27.40 4.62 12.95
C PRO A 81 -26.20 5.44 13.45
N ASP A 82 -25.77 6.44 12.68
CA ASP A 82 -24.78 7.40 13.16
C ASP A 82 -25.31 8.06 14.43
N ALA A 83 -24.50 8.07 15.48
CA ALA A 83 -24.83 8.78 16.71
C ALA A 83 -24.93 10.29 16.39
N ALA A 84 -26.09 10.88 16.70
CA ALA A 84 -26.39 12.30 16.54
C ALA A 84 -25.52 13.18 17.45
#